data_AF-A0AAW1HK35-F1
#
_entry.id   AF-A0AAW1HK35-F1
#
_cell.length_a   1.000
_cell.length_b   1.000
_cell.length_c   1.000
_cell.angle_alpha   90.00
_cell.angle_beta   90.00
_cell.angle_gamma   90.00
#
_symmetry.space_group_name_H-M   'P 1'
#
loop_
_entity.id
_entity.type
_entity.pdbx_description
1 polymer ?
#
loop_
_entity_poly.entity_id
_entity_poly.type
_entity_poly.pdbx_seq_one_letter_code
_entity_poly.pdbx_strand_id
1 'polypeptide(L)'
;MSSLTFSLFKPPLSTTTKLPSFSTTLSTTFSTLSLSPTTPAPIPTTTTCLTIKAMKSMQGKVVCATNDKTVAVEVTRLTPHPKYKRRVRKKKKFQAHDPDNIFKVGDVVQLEKCRPISKTKTFLAVLPVKKKNVGSKAVESGSGELGIPLQSQQVVEGGVEVV
;
A
#
# COMPACT_ATOMS: atom_id res chain seq x y z
N MET A 1 56.35 -7.08 12.64
CA MET A 1 56.56 -6.11 13.73
C MET A 1 56.45 -4.72 13.14
N SER A 2 55.38 -3.98 13.47
CA SER A 2 55.28 -2.51 13.44
C SER A 2 53.80 -2.15 13.56
N SER A 3 53.37 -2.05 14.82
CA SER A 3 52.09 -1.50 15.23
C SER A 3 52.23 0.02 15.34
N LEU A 4 51.42 0.78 14.59
CA LEU A 4 51.26 2.22 14.81
C LEU A 4 49.78 2.51 15.07
N THR A 5 49.44 2.43 16.35
CA THR A 5 48.19 2.92 16.94
C THR A 5 48.35 4.41 17.24
N PHE A 6 47.52 5.28 16.66
CA PHE A 6 47.46 6.69 17.04
C PHE A 6 46.12 7.02 17.71
N SER A 7 46.24 7.26 19.01
CA SER A 7 45.41 7.98 19.97
C SER A 7 44.08 8.62 19.54
N LEU A 8 43.01 8.15 20.20
CA LEU A 8 42.05 8.91 21.02
C LEU A 8 41.98 10.43 20.80
N PHE A 9 40.99 10.88 20.02
CA PHE A 9 40.47 12.25 20.13
C PHE A 9 39.23 12.22 21.05
N LYS A 10 39.41 12.72 22.27
CA LYS A 10 38.41 12.78 23.34
C LYS A 10 37.61 14.09 23.22
N PRO A 11 36.28 14.07 23.24
CA PRO A 11 35.48 15.29 23.12
C PRO A 11 35.42 16.08 24.45
N PRO A 12 35.54 17.41 24.46
CA PRO A 12 35.13 18.21 25.61
C PRO A 12 33.71 18.78 25.48
N LEU A 13 32.88 18.37 26.44
CA LEU A 13 31.98 19.15 27.30
C LEU A 13 30.90 20.09 26.70
N SER A 14 29.67 19.70 27.03
CA SER A 14 28.44 20.46 27.33
C SER A 14 28.53 22.00 27.44
N THR A 15 27.61 22.66 26.72
CA THR A 15 27.04 23.95 27.16
C THR A 15 25.51 23.85 27.20
N THR A 16 24.99 24.08 28.40
CA THR A 16 23.56 24.16 28.77
C THR A 16 23.10 25.59 28.58
N THR A 17 22.06 25.82 27.77
CA THR A 17 21.37 27.12 27.73
C THR A 17 20.00 27.00 28.39
N LYS A 18 19.86 27.71 29.52
CA LYS A 18 18.65 27.84 30.33
C LYS A 18 17.75 28.96 29.76
N LEU A 19 16.45 28.68 29.76
CA LEU A 19 15.21 29.50 29.74
C LEU A 19 15.31 31.04 29.69
N PRO A 20 14.26 31.69 29.13
CA PRO A 20 13.32 32.31 30.06
C PRO A 20 11.84 31.96 29.82
N SER A 21 11.16 31.68 30.93
CA SER A 21 9.71 31.75 31.13
C SER A 21 9.27 33.21 31.22
N PHE A 22 8.29 33.62 30.40
CA PHE A 22 7.58 34.89 30.57
C PHE A 22 6.15 34.61 31.06
N SER A 23 5.84 35.21 32.20
CA SER A 23 4.60 35.15 32.96
C SER A 23 3.62 36.26 32.57
N THR A 24 2.32 35.93 32.54
CA THR A 24 1.10 36.74 32.87
C THR A 24 0.83 38.04 32.08
N THR A 25 -0.39 38.32 31.60
CA THR A 25 -1.55 38.73 32.42
C THR A 25 -2.89 38.72 31.65
N LEU A 26 -3.93 38.42 32.42
CA LEU A 26 -5.37 38.79 32.41
C LEU A 26 -6.01 39.72 31.35
N SER A 27 -7.31 39.43 31.14
CA SER A 27 -8.44 40.34 30.82
C SER A 27 -8.60 40.73 29.34
N THR A 28 -9.78 40.76 28.69
CA THR A 28 -11.16 41.01 29.13
C THR A 28 -12.13 40.48 28.06
N THR A 29 -13.28 39.94 28.46
CA THR A 29 -14.41 39.60 27.58
C THR A 29 -15.06 40.86 27.03
N PHE A 30 -15.24 40.97 25.72
CA PHE A 30 -16.21 41.90 25.13
C PHE A 30 -17.20 41.15 24.24
N SER A 31 -18.45 41.24 24.69
CA SER A 31 -19.69 40.90 24.01
C SER A 31 -19.80 41.67 22.68
N THR A 32 -20.37 41.07 21.64
CA THR A 32 -21.71 41.47 21.14
C THR A 32 -22.11 40.66 19.90
N LEU A 33 -23.38 40.27 19.93
CA LEU A 33 -24.19 39.62 18.91
C LEU A 33 -24.35 40.55 17.69
N SER A 34 -24.09 40.07 16.48
CA SER A 34 -24.54 40.74 15.25
C SER A 34 -24.96 39.70 14.21
N LEU A 35 -26.23 39.78 13.83
CA LEU A 35 -26.97 38.88 12.95
C LEU A 35 -26.73 39.27 11.48
N SER A 36 -26.20 38.33 10.68
CA SER A 36 -26.39 38.07 9.22
C SER A 36 -26.25 39.23 8.19
N PRO A 37 -25.53 39.01 7.07
CA PRO A 37 -26.13 38.28 5.94
C PRO A 37 -25.22 37.24 5.26
N THR A 38 -25.85 36.13 4.89
CA THR A 38 -25.54 35.18 3.81
C THR A 38 -24.14 35.30 3.20
N THR A 39 -23.17 34.56 3.75
CA THR A 39 -21.95 34.24 3.02
C THR A 39 -22.37 33.48 1.75
N PRO A 40 -22.19 34.02 0.53
CA PRO A 40 -22.41 33.23 -0.67
C PRO A 40 -21.49 32.02 -0.55
N ALA A 41 -22.09 30.83 -0.65
CA ALA A 41 -21.36 29.57 -0.65
C ALA A 41 -20.10 29.74 -1.51
N PRO A 42 -18.89 29.46 -1.00
CA PRO A 42 -17.75 29.34 -1.89
C PRO A 42 -18.14 28.25 -2.86
N ILE A 43 -18.33 28.61 -4.13
CA ILE A 43 -18.42 27.65 -5.22
C ILE A 43 -16.99 27.12 -5.31
N PRO A 44 -16.62 25.93 -4.80
CA PRO A 44 -15.36 25.40 -5.22
C PRO A 44 -15.55 25.11 -6.70
N THR A 45 -14.84 25.87 -7.53
CA THR A 45 -14.44 25.47 -8.87
C THR A 45 -13.59 24.20 -8.76
N THR A 46 -14.17 23.10 -8.28
CA THR A 46 -13.57 21.76 -8.31
C THR A 46 -13.75 21.23 -9.71
N THR A 47 -13.09 21.88 -10.67
CA THR A 47 -12.70 21.21 -11.89
C THR A 47 -11.76 20.11 -11.45
N THR A 48 -12.31 18.93 -11.17
CA THR A 48 -11.54 17.69 -11.02
C THR A 48 -10.88 17.44 -12.37
N CYS A 49 -9.76 18.13 -12.61
CA CYS A 49 -8.92 17.87 -13.77
C CYS A 49 -8.38 16.46 -13.58
N LEU A 50 -8.73 15.58 -14.52
CA LEU A 50 -8.34 14.18 -14.44
C LEU A 50 -6.81 14.11 -14.53
N THR A 51 -6.16 13.88 -13.39
CA THR A 51 -4.70 13.77 -13.31
C THR A 51 -4.23 12.48 -13.97
N ILE A 52 -3.64 12.60 -15.17
CA ILE A 52 -3.05 11.47 -15.87
C ILE A 52 -1.80 10.99 -15.09
N LYS A 53 -1.87 9.78 -14.52
CA LYS A 53 -0.72 9.16 -13.85
C LYS A 53 0.20 8.50 -14.88
N ALA A 54 1.42 9.01 -15.00
CA ALA A 54 2.41 8.52 -15.96
C ALA A 54 2.92 7.09 -15.70
N MET A 55 2.82 6.57 -14.46
CA MET A 55 3.32 5.24 -14.11
C MET A 55 2.41 4.51 -13.12
N LYS A 56 2.45 3.17 -13.18
CA LYS A 56 1.64 2.29 -12.34
C LYS A 56 2.12 2.32 -10.88
N SER A 57 1.17 2.48 -9.95
CA SER A 57 1.41 2.34 -8.51
C SER A 57 1.79 0.91 -8.15
N MET A 58 2.63 0.75 -7.12
CA MET A 58 3.07 -0.57 -6.67
C MET A 58 2.16 -1.03 -5.54
N GLN A 59 1.70 -2.29 -5.58
CA GLN A 59 0.88 -2.89 -4.51
C GLN A 59 1.73 -3.84 -3.68
N GLY A 60 1.53 -3.84 -2.37
CA GLY A 60 2.28 -4.70 -1.46
C GLY A 60 1.60 -4.91 -0.12
N LYS A 61 2.15 -5.84 0.66
CA LYS A 61 1.67 -6.15 2.01
C LYS A 61 2.55 -5.45 3.05
N VAL A 62 1.93 -4.86 4.07
CA VAL A 62 2.65 -4.28 5.21
C VAL A 62 3.27 -5.39 6.04
N VAL A 63 4.59 -5.34 6.20
CA VAL A 63 5.38 -6.31 6.98
C VAL A 63 5.62 -5.82 8.40
N CYS A 64 5.88 -4.52 8.57
CA CYS A 64 6.17 -3.92 9.87
C CYS A 64 5.64 -2.48 9.91
N ALA A 65 4.99 -2.14 11.01
CA ALA A 65 4.44 -0.82 11.31
C ALA A 65 4.94 -0.30 12.68
N THR A 66 6.12 -0.75 13.11
CA THR A 66 6.67 -0.40 14.43
C THR A 66 7.20 1.04 14.50
N ASN A 67 7.51 1.64 13.34
CA ASN A 67 8.10 2.98 13.28
C ASN A 67 7.03 4.06 13.10
N ASP A 68 7.25 5.23 13.69
CA ASP A 68 6.34 6.35 13.51
C ASP A 68 6.31 6.85 12.07
N LYS A 69 5.10 7.13 11.61
CA LYS A 69 4.77 7.71 10.31
C LYS A 69 5.37 6.95 9.12
N THR A 70 5.66 5.67 9.33
CA THR A 70 6.46 4.85 8.42
C THR A 70 6.01 3.40 8.46
N VAL A 71 5.71 2.85 7.29
CA VAL A 71 5.41 1.42 7.15
C VAL A 71 6.37 0.75 6.18
N ALA A 72 6.84 -0.43 6.57
CA ALA A 72 7.67 -1.28 5.73
C ALA A 72 6.78 -2.19 4.90
N VAL A 73 6.75 -1.98 3.59
CA VAL A 73 5.89 -2.71 2.66
C VAL A 73 6.69 -3.65 1.78
N GLU A 74 6.30 -4.92 1.72
CA GLU A 74 6.87 -5.89 0.78
C GLU A 74 6.06 -5.92 -0.51
N VAL A 75 6.72 -5.51 -1.60
CA VAL A 75 6.17 -5.60 -2.95
C VAL A 75 6.71 -6.84 -3.64
N THR A 76 5.79 -7.70 -4.08
CA THR A 76 6.11 -8.86 -4.92
C THR A 76 5.79 -8.54 -6.37
N ARG A 77 6.77 -8.67 -7.27
CA ARG A 77 6.58 -8.54 -8.72
C ARG A 77 7.02 -9.80 -9.44
N LEU A 78 6.35 -10.12 -10.55
CA LEU A 78 6.76 -11.19 -11.45
C LEU A 78 7.69 -10.60 -12.52
N THR A 79 8.88 -11.15 -12.65
CA THR A 79 9.85 -10.77 -13.69
C THR A 79 10.29 -12.03 -14.44
N PRO A 80 10.33 -12.02 -15.78
CA PRO A 80 10.88 -13.15 -16.53
C PRO A 80 12.37 -13.31 -16.23
N HIS A 81 12.81 -14.55 -16.03
CA HIS A 81 14.24 -14.86 -15.94
C HIS A 81 14.90 -14.59 -17.32
N PRO A 82 16.07 -13.91 -17.39
CA PRO A 82 16.64 -13.46 -18.67
C PRO A 82 16.94 -14.60 -19.64
N LYS A 83 17.55 -15.71 -19.18
CA LYS A 83 17.87 -16.87 -20.02
C LYS A 83 16.65 -17.77 -20.30
N TYR A 84 16.06 -18.32 -19.23
CA TYR A 84 15.01 -19.33 -19.31
C TYR A 84 13.57 -18.81 -19.49
N LYS A 85 13.33 -17.50 -19.44
CA LYS A 85 12.01 -16.84 -19.62
C LYS A 85 10.89 -17.26 -18.63
N ARG A 86 11.13 -18.21 -17.72
CA ARG A 86 10.23 -18.53 -16.59
C ARG A 86 9.94 -17.28 -15.76
N ARG A 87 8.68 -17.02 -15.42
CA ARG A 87 8.28 -15.90 -14.55
C ARG A 87 8.64 -16.22 -13.10
N VAL A 88 9.55 -15.45 -12.51
CA VAL A 88 10.01 -15.60 -11.13
C VAL A 88 9.48 -14.46 -10.27
N ARG A 89 9.05 -14.76 -9.04
CA ARG A 89 8.62 -13.76 -8.04
C ARG A 89 9.85 -13.11 -7.42
N LYS A 90 10.00 -11.79 -7.59
CA LYS A 90 10.99 -10.96 -6.89
C LYS A 90 10.30 -10.11 -5.84
N LYS A 91 10.82 -10.15 -4.62
CA LYS A 91 10.32 -9.38 -3.46
C LYS A 91 11.27 -8.22 -3.17
N LYS A 92 10.74 -7.04 -2.88
CA LYS A 92 11.53 -5.91 -2.38
C LYS A 92 10.74 -5.18 -1.30
N LYS A 93 11.42 -4.83 -0.21
CA LYS A 93 10.86 -4.02 0.88
C LYS A 93 11.07 -2.54 0.58
N PHE A 94 10.05 -1.72 0.84
CA PHE A 94 10.07 -0.27 0.69
C PHE A 94 9.61 0.39 1.98
N GLN A 95 10.19 1.54 2.29
CA GLN A 95 9.71 2.39 3.38
C GLN A 95 8.72 3.39 2.79
N ALA A 96 7.46 3.31 3.23
CA ALA A 96 6.42 4.25 2.81
C ALA A 96 6.08 5.20 3.96
N HIS A 97 5.79 6.45 3.64
CA HIS A 97 5.28 7.42 4.59
C HIS A 97 3.77 7.29 4.73
N ASP A 98 3.32 7.30 5.98
CA ASP A 98 1.92 7.40 6.37
C ASP A 98 1.88 8.47 7.47
N PRO A 99 1.26 9.64 7.26
CA PRO A 99 1.24 10.69 8.28
C PRO A 99 0.39 10.32 9.50
N ASP A 100 -0.65 9.51 9.30
CA ASP A 100 -1.73 9.27 10.27
C ASP A 100 -1.61 7.91 10.97
N ASN A 101 -0.60 7.10 10.62
CA ASN A 101 -0.37 5.75 11.16
C ASN A 101 -1.61 4.83 11.09
N ILE A 102 -2.35 4.92 9.99
CA ILE A 102 -3.62 4.20 9.80
C ILE A 102 -3.35 2.71 9.50
N PHE A 103 -2.23 2.41 8.84
CA PHE A 103 -1.96 1.05 8.34
C PHE A 103 -1.36 0.13 9.38
N LYS A 104 -1.90 -1.09 9.48
CA LYS A 104 -1.44 -2.13 10.39
C LYS A 104 -0.66 -3.22 9.65
N VAL A 105 0.06 -4.04 10.41
CA VAL A 105 0.77 -5.20 9.87
C VAL A 105 -0.25 -6.17 9.27
N GLY A 106 -0.04 -6.56 8.01
CA GLY A 106 -0.97 -7.44 7.30
C GLY A 106 -1.76 -6.80 6.17
N ASP A 107 -1.89 -5.48 6.20
CA ASP A 107 -2.70 -4.73 5.23
C ASP A 107 -2.09 -4.73 3.83
N VAL A 108 -2.96 -4.63 2.82
CA VAL A 108 -2.55 -4.50 1.42
C VAL A 108 -2.70 -3.03 1.00
N VAL A 109 -1.58 -2.39 0.70
CA VAL A 109 -1.51 -0.95 0.44
C VAL A 109 -0.99 -0.65 -0.96
N GLN A 110 -1.38 0.50 -1.50
CA GLN A 110 -0.79 1.06 -2.72
C GLN A 110 0.31 2.06 -2.37
N LEU A 111 1.45 1.95 -3.06
CA LEU A 111 2.56 2.88 -2.96
C LEU A 111 2.53 3.82 -4.17
N GLU A 112 2.47 5.11 -3.88
CA GLU A 112 2.62 6.18 -4.86
C GLU A 112 3.98 6.86 -4.69
N LYS A 113 4.62 7.25 -5.80
CA LYS A 113 5.86 8.01 -5.74
C LYS A 113 5.56 9.44 -5.33
N CYS A 114 6.34 9.97 -4.39
CA CYS A 114 6.25 11.36 -3.95
C CYS A 114 7.65 11.97 -3.90
N ARG A 115 7.74 13.23 -3.45
CA ARG A 115 9.03 13.82 -3.07
C ARG A 115 9.73 12.94 -2.03
N PRO A 116 11.06 12.88 -2.01
CA PRO A 116 11.78 12.20 -0.93
C PRO A 116 11.43 12.86 0.41
N ILE A 117 11.03 12.03 1.39
CA ILE A 117 10.70 12.45 2.75
C ILE A 117 11.87 12.15 3.69
N SER A 118 12.60 11.09 3.38
CA SER A 118 13.88 10.74 4.01
C SER A 118 14.81 10.09 2.99
N LYS A 119 15.98 9.63 3.44
CA LYS A 119 16.95 8.89 2.61
C LYS A 119 16.34 7.67 1.91
N THR A 120 15.36 7.02 2.54
CA THR A 120 14.73 5.79 2.02
C THR A 120 13.24 5.94 1.72
N LYS A 121 12.54 6.83 2.44
CA LYS A 121 11.10 7.03 2.28
C LYS A 121 10.83 7.96 1.09
N THR A 122 10.61 7.38 -0.07
CA THR A 122 10.24 8.09 -1.32
C THR A 122 8.81 7.80 -1.78
N PHE A 123 8.08 7.00 -1.00
CA PHE A 123 6.73 6.56 -1.33
C PHE A 123 5.74 7.02 -0.27
N LEU A 124 4.52 7.35 -0.71
CA LEU A 124 3.37 7.58 0.15
C LEU A 124 2.48 6.34 0.15
N ALA A 125 2.04 5.92 1.34
CA ALA A 125 1.07 4.84 1.49
C ALA A 125 -0.34 5.40 1.24
N VAL A 126 -1.03 4.83 0.25
CA VAL A 126 -2.38 5.24 -0.18
C VAL A 126 -3.35 4.10 0.06
N LEU A 127 -4.63 4.47 0.24
CA LEU A 127 -5.85 3.66 0.38
C LEU A 127 -5.66 2.13 0.32
N PRO A 128 -6.16 1.38 1.31
CA PRO A 128 -6.07 -0.07 1.31
C PRO A 128 -6.83 -0.64 0.11
N VAL A 129 -6.19 -1.55 -0.63
CA VAL A 129 -6.85 -2.22 -1.75
C VAL A 129 -7.87 -3.19 -1.19
N LYS A 130 -9.15 -2.89 -1.36
CA LYS A 130 -10.23 -3.84 -1.04
C LYS A 130 -9.97 -5.13 -1.79
N LYS A 131 -9.75 -6.23 -1.06
CA LYS A 131 -9.75 -7.56 -1.65
C LYS A 131 -11.12 -7.74 -2.29
N LYS A 132 -11.18 -8.11 -3.56
CA LYS A 132 -12.43 -8.63 -4.12
C LYS A 132 -12.82 -9.84 -3.26
N ASN A 133 -14.04 -9.89 -2.76
CA ASN A 133 -14.54 -11.02 -1.96
C ASN A 133 -14.61 -12.27 -2.86
N VAL A 134 -13.48 -12.96 -3.03
CA VAL A 134 -13.41 -14.27 -3.66
C VAL A 134 -13.74 -15.28 -2.57
N GLY A 135 -15.01 -15.33 -2.13
CA GLY A 135 -15.34 -16.17 -0.97
C GLY A 135 -16.72 -16.03 -0.35
N SER A 136 -17.72 -15.52 -1.05
CA SER A 136 -19.12 -15.74 -0.72
C SER A 136 -19.89 -16.14 -1.97
N LYS A 137 -19.41 -17.17 -2.68
CA LYS A 137 -20.30 -18.05 -3.43
C LYS A 137 -20.75 -19.11 -2.42
N ALA A 138 -22.04 -19.08 -2.09
CA ALA A 138 -22.69 -20.15 -1.36
C ALA A 138 -22.35 -21.49 -2.03
N VAL A 139 -21.77 -22.41 -1.26
CA VAL A 139 -21.62 -23.80 -1.67
C VAL A 139 -23.00 -24.43 -1.43
N GLU A 140 -23.85 -24.37 -2.44
CA GLU A 140 -25.02 -25.25 -2.51
C GLU A 140 -24.55 -26.53 -3.20
N SER A 141 -24.60 -27.62 -2.44
CA SER A 141 -24.31 -28.98 -2.88
C SER A 141 -25.38 -29.45 -3.86
N GLY A 142 -25.24 -29.07 -5.13
CA GLY A 142 -25.93 -29.69 -6.26
C GLY A 142 -24.96 -30.64 -6.97
N SER A 143 -25.18 -31.94 -6.83
CA SER A 143 -24.52 -33.00 -7.60
C SER A 143 -24.91 -32.89 -9.07
N GLY A 144 -24.20 -32.03 -9.82
CA GLY A 144 -24.26 -31.96 -11.27
C GLY A 144 -23.31 -32.99 -11.86
N GLU A 145 -23.88 -34.13 -12.24
CA GLU A 145 -23.28 -35.19 -13.03
C GLU A 145 -22.49 -34.62 -14.23
N LEU A 146 -21.19 -34.90 -14.32
CA LEU A 146 -20.40 -34.56 -15.50
C LEU A 146 -20.74 -35.58 -16.59
N GLY A 147 -21.81 -35.32 -17.32
CA GLY A 147 -22.16 -36.04 -18.54
C GLY A 147 -21.17 -35.72 -19.65
N ILE A 148 -20.08 -36.49 -19.75
CA ILE A 148 -19.31 -36.60 -20.98
C ILE A 148 -19.91 -37.79 -21.75
N PRO A 149 -20.56 -37.60 -22.91
CA PRO A 149 -20.99 -38.72 -23.73
C PRO A 149 -19.75 -39.38 -24.35
N LEU A 150 -19.42 -40.60 -23.89
CA LEU A 150 -18.52 -41.50 -24.60
C LEU A 150 -19.24 -42.03 -25.84
N GLN A 151 -19.14 -41.29 -26.94
CA GLN A 151 -19.48 -41.79 -28.27
C GLN A 151 -18.30 -42.55 -28.85
N SER A 152 -18.34 -43.88 -28.76
CA SER A 152 -17.65 -44.79 -29.67
C SER A 152 -18.10 -46.25 -29.47
N GLN A 153 -19.12 -46.70 -30.20
CA GLN A 153 -19.13 -48.03 -30.81
C GLN A 153 -20.31 -48.21 -31.76
N GLN A 154 -20.01 -48.17 -33.06
CA GLN A 154 -20.73 -48.93 -34.08
C GLN A 154 -20.11 -50.33 -34.12
N VAL A 155 -20.93 -51.37 -34.02
CA VAL A 155 -20.72 -52.61 -34.78
C VAL A 155 -22.09 -52.95 -35.37
N VAL A 156 -22.17 -52.81 -36.69
CA VAL A 156 -23.29 -53.24 -37.51
C VAL A 156 -22.92 -54.65 -37.98
N GLU A 157 -23.42 -55.67 -37.30
CA GLU A 157 -23.38 -57.04 -37.82
C GLU A 157 -24.82 -57.53 -37.92
N GLY A 158 -25.45 -57.18 -39.04
CA GLY A 158 -26.65 -57.82 -39.54
C GLY A 158 -26.30 -58.42 -40.90
N GLY A 159 -25.66 -59.60 -40.88
CA GLY A 159 -25.47 -60.41 -42.07
C GLY A 159 -26.81 -60.90 -42.58
N VAL A 160 -27.14 -60.51 -43.81
CA VAL A 160 -28.29 -61.00 -44.57
C VAL A 160 -27.97 -62.42 -45.01
N GLU A 161 -28.72 -63.38 -44.49
CA GLU A 161 -28.77 -64.75 -44.97
C GLU A 161 -29.59 -64.77 -46.29
N VAL A 162 -28.96 -65.21 -47.38
CA VAL A 162 -29.62 -65.41 -48.68
C VAL A 162 -29.81 -66.92 -48.85
N VAL A 163 -31.07 -67.33 -49.01
CA VAL A 163 -31.51 -68.66 -49.45
C VAL A 163 -31.46 -68.72 -50.98
#